data_AF-A0A0S7ETZ1-F1
#
_entry.id   AF-A0A0S7ETZ1-F1
#
_cell.length_a   1.000
_cell.length_b   1.000
_cell.length_c   1.000
_cell.angle_alpha   90.00
_cell.angle_beta   90.00
_cell.angle_gamma   90.00
#
_symmetry.space_group_name_H-M   'P 1'
#
loop_
_entity.id
_entity.type
_entity.pdbx_description
1 polymer ?
#
loop_
_entity_poly.entity_id
_entity_poly.type
_entity_poly.pdbx_seq_one_letter_code
_entity_poly.pdbx_strand_id
1 'polypeptide(L)'
;MLDAVRMKEACRICARELCGNQRRWIFHPAAKLSLQVLLAHALGRGLDRDGRGEFACSKCAFMLERMFRFDTVVARVEALSLERLQRLLLEKERLRLCIAGLYRRSNPGGGRRGGRGPARQL
;
A
#
# COMPACT_ATOMS: atom_id res chain seq x y z
N MET A 1 -17.06 -50.33 -9.49
CA MET A 1 -17.94 -50.45 -8.31
C MET A 1 -17.36 -49.50 -7.27
N LEU A 2 -17.97 -48.31 -7.19
CA LEU A 2 -17.70 -47.21 -6.25
C LEU A 2 -16.24 -46.73 -6.22
N ASP A 3 -15.91 -45.85 -7.17
CA ASP A 3 -14.90 -44.83 -6.94
C ASP A 3 -15.20 -44.19 -5.60
N ALA A 4 -14.40 -44.57 -4.61
CA ALA A 4 -14.23 -43.82 -3.40
C ALA A 4 -13.72 -42.44 -3.82
N VAL A 5 -14.65 -41.56 -4.21
CA VAL A 5 -14.57 -40.11 -4.07
C VAL A 5 -14.46 -39.87 -2.57
N ARG A 6 -13.33 -40.32 -2.01
CA ARG A 6 -12.87 -40.00 -0.68
C ARG A 6 -12.77 -38.49 -0.75
N MET A 7 -13.64 -37.83 0.00
CA MET A 7 -13.65 -36.41 0.29
C MET A 7 -12.26 -35.98 0.80
N LYS A 8 -11.30 -35.89 -0.12
CA LYS A 8 -9.98 -35.34 0.13
C LYS A 8 -10.16 -33.85 0.00
N GLU A 9 -10.55 -33.24 1.11
CA GLU A 9 -10.50 -31.79 1.22
C GLU A 9 -9.07 -31.35 0.91
N ALA A 10 -8.91 -30.57 -0.15
CA ALA A 10 -7.62 -30.05 -0.57
C ALA A 10 -7.52 -28.58 -0.18
N CYS A 11 -6.32 -28.11 0.12
CA CYS A 11 -6.05 -26.70 0.29
C CYS A 11 -6.43 -25.96 -1.00
N ARG A 12 -7.38 -25.01 -0.92
CA ARG A 12 -7.81 -24.20 -2.08
C ARG A 12 -6.65 -23.42 -2.73
N ILE A 13 -5.58 -23.15 -1.97
CA ILE A 13 -4.45 -22.31 -2.41
C ILE A 13 -3.34 -23.13 -3.05
N CYS A 14 -2.95 -24.27 -2.45
CA CYS A 14 -1.80 -25.06 -2.92
C CYS A 14 -2.14 -26.51 -3.31
N ALA A 15 -3.43 -26.85 -3.35
CA ALA A 15 -3.98 -28.18 -3.68
C ALA A 15 -3.50 -29.36 -2.81
N ARG A 16 -2.67 -29.11 -1.78
CA ARG A 16 -2.23 -30.16 -0.85
C ARG A 16 -3.43 -30.79 -0.13
N GLU A 17 -3.47 -32.12 -0.08
CA GLU A 17 -4.48 -32.88 0.66
C GLU A 17 -4.46 -32.52 2.15
N LEU A 18 -5.65 -32.32 2.74
CA LEU A 18 -5.83 -31.98 4.14
C LEU A 18 -6.37 -33.17 4.92
N CYS A 19 -5.66 -33.56 5.97
CA CYS A 19 -6.12 -34.57 6.92
C CYS A 19 -6.31 -33.95 8.33
N GLY A 20 -7.44 -34.29 8.97
CA GLY A 20 -7.77 -33.88 10.34
C GLY A 20 -7.65 -32.37 10.59
N ASN A 21 -6.91 -31.99 11.64
CA ASN A 21 -6.82 -30.61 12.16
C ASN A 21 -5.99 -29.64 11.29
N GLN A 22 -5.51 -30.06 10.12
CA GLN A 22 -4.80 -29.21 9.17
C GLN A 22 -5.72 -28.25 8.39
N ARG A 23 -7.04 -28.41 8.60
CA ARG A 23 -8.10 -27.67 7.92
C ARG A 23 -8.30 -26.31 8.58
N ARG A 24 -8.38 -25.27 7.77
CA ARG A 24 -8.79 -23.92 8.18
C ARG A 24 -9.88 -23.44 7.25
N TRP A 25 -11.06 -23.15 7.79
CA TRP A 25 -12.21 -22.67 7.04
C TRP A 25 -11.92 -21.29 6.44
N ILE A 26 -12.08 -21.16 5.12
CA ILE A 26 -11.92 -19.87 4.43
C ILE A 26 -13.10 -18.95 4.77
N PHE A 27 -14.32 -19.50 4.76
CA PHE A 27 -15.58 -18.78 4.94
C PHE A 27 -16.17 -18.93 6.35
N HIS A 28 -15.34 -18.79 7.38
CA HIS A 28 -15.79 -18.90 8.78
C HIS A 28 -16.38 -17.57 9.28
N PRO A 29 -17.70 -17.49 9.56
CA PRO A 29 -18.37 -16.21 9.83
C PRO A 29 -17.94 -15.56 11.17
N ALA A 30 -17.50 -16.36 12.15
CA ALA A 30 -17.13 -15.85 13.48
C ALA A 30 -15.60 -15.69 13.69
N ALA A 31 -14.80 -15.72 12.62
CA ALA A 31 -13.35 -15.55 12.76
C ALA A 31 -12.99 -14.07 12.94
N LYS A 32 -12.20 -13.76 13.98
CA LYS A 32 -11.68 -12.39 14.24
C LYS A 32 -10.90 -11.82 13.04
N LEU A 33 -10.22 -12.68 12.29
CA LEU A 33 -9.58 -12.34 11.02
C LEU A 33 -10.04 -13.36 9.98
N SER A 34 -10.77 -12.88 8.97
CA SER A 34 -11.38 -13.73 7.95
C SER A 34 -10.37 -14.12 6.86
N LEU A 35 -10.12 -15.42 6.71
CA LEU A 35 -9.28 -15.95 5.64
C LEU A 35 -9.83 -15.64 4.24
N GLN A 36 -11.14 -15.53 4.09
CA GLN A 36 -11.78 -15.08 2.85
C GLN A 36 -11.29 -13.68 2.46
N VAL A 37 -11.28 -12.74 3.40
CA VAL A 37 -10.85 -11.35 3.16
C VAL A 37 -9.36 -11.32 2.83
N LEU A 38 -8.53 -12.05 3.58
CA LEU A 38 -7.10 -12.10 3.32
C LEU A 38 -6.76 -12.70 1.95
N LEU A 39 -7.47 -13.75 1.55
CA LEU A 39 -7.27 -14.38 0.25
C LEU A 39 -7.80 -13.51 -0.89
N ALA A 40 -8.95 -12.85 -0.72
CA ALA A 40 -9.48 -11.90 -1.68
C ALA A 40 -8.49 -10.74 -1.93
N HIS A 41 -7.93 -10.18 -0.86
CA HIS A 41 -6.87 -9.17 -0.92
C HIS A 41 -5.64 -9.68 -1.67
N ALA A 42 -5.15 -10.89 -1.34
CA ALA A 42 -4.01 -11.51 -2.03
C ALA A 42 -4.25 -11.74 -3.53
N LEU A 43 -5.49 -12.03 -3.92
CA LEU A 43 -5.87 -12.29 -5.32
C LEU A 43 -6.28 -11.01 -6.09
N GLY A 44 -6.42 -9.86 -5.40
CA GLY A 44 -6.90 -8.61 -5.99
C GLY A 44 -8.36 -8.69 -6.49
N ARG A 45 -9.16 -9.64 -6.00
CA ARG A 45 -10.56 -9.81 -6.40
C ARG A 45 -11.41 -10.40 -5.28
N GLY A 46 -12.72 -10.16 -5.35
CA GLY A 46 -13.70 -10.76 -4.43
C GLY A 46 -13.62 -12.29 -4.43
N LEU A 47 -13.96 -12.89 -3.29
CA LEU A 47 -13.98 -14.33 -3.11
C LEU A 47 -15.32 -14.75 -2.49
N ASP A 48 -16.11 -15.51 -3.24
CA ASP A 48 -17.39 -16.04 -2.81
C ASP A 48 -17.37 -17.58 -2.72
N ARG A 49 -18.40 -18.14 -2.09
CA ARG A 49 -18.65 -19.59 -2.12
C ARG A 49 -19.08 -19.97 -3.54
N ASP A 50 -18.16 -20.56 -4.28
CA ASP A 50 -18.29 -20.94 -5.70
C ASP A 50 -18.38 -22.46 -5.90
N GLY A 51 -18.71 -23.21 -4.84
CA GLY A 51 -18.74 -24.67 -4.85
C GLY A 51 -17.35 -25.33 -4.91
N ARG A 52 -16.26 -24.56 -4.92
CA ARG A 52 -14.89 -25.08 -4.83
C ARG A 52 -14.47 -25.27 -3.37
N GLY A 53 -13.28 -25.85 -3.16
CA GLY A 53 -12.76 -26.15 -1.82
C GLY A 53 -12.88 -24.99 -0.82
N GLU A 54 -13.36 -25.30 0.38
CA GLU A 54 -13.65 -24.33 1.44
C GLU A 54 -12.55 -24.20 2.50
N PHE A 55 -11.45 -24.94 2.31
CA PHE A 55 -10.38 -25.08 3.28
C PHE A 55 -9.03 -24.58 2.76
N ALA A 56 -8.24 -24.01 3.65
CA ALA A 56 -6.81 -23.76 3.47
C ALA A 56 -5.99 -24.60 4.44
N CYS A 57 -4.75 -24.94 4.05
CA CYS A 57 -3.79 -25.53 4.98
C CYS A 57 -3.22 -24.46 5.92
N SER A 58 -2.73 -24.86 7.09
CA SER A 58 -2.11 -23.95 8.07
C SER A 58 -0.98 -23.09 7.48
N LYS A 59 -0.18 -23.64 6.55
CA LYS A 59 0.91 -22.90 5.89
C LYS A 59 0.37 -21.74 5.06
N CYS A 60 -0.64 -21.99 4.23
CA CYS A 60 -1.23 -20.94 3.39
C CYS A 60 -1.99 -19.91 4.23
N ALA A 61 -2.73 -20.34 5.25
CA ALA A 61 -3.37 -19.44 6.20
C ALA A 61 -2.34 -18.51 6.89
N PHE A 62 -1.23 -19.07 7.38
CA PHE A 62 -0.15 -18.30 8.00
C PHE A 62 0.49 -17.29 7.03
N MET A 63 0.73 -17.68 5.77
CA MET A 63 1.30 -16.76 4.77
C MET A 63 0.35 -15.58 4.47
N LEU A 64 -0.96 -15.85 4.37
CA LEU A 64 -1.97 -14.80 4.19
C LEU A 64 -1.98 -13.80 5.34
N GLU A 65 -1.97 -14.29 6.59
CA GLU A 65 -1.89 -13.41 7.76
C GLU A 65 -0.59 -12.60 7.78
N ARG A 66 0.54 -13.22 7.40
CA ARG A 66 1.84 -12.55 7.36
C ARG A 66 1.85 -11.44 6.31
N MET A 67 1.26 -11.67 5.15
CA MET A 67 1.12 -10.66 4.10
C MET A 67 0.34 -9.44 4.61
N PHE A 68 -0.80 -9.65 5.26
CA PHE A 68 -1.59 -8.56 5.83
C PHE A 68 -0.87 -7.79 6.95
N ARG A 69 -0.05 -8.49 7.76
CA ARG A 69 0.83 -7.82 8.73
C ARG A 69 1.86 -6.93 8.04
N PHE A 70 2.40 -7.34 6.90
CA PHE A 70 3.29 -6.48 6.11
C PHE A 70 2.56 -5.23 5.62
N ASP A 71 1.36 -5.37 5.06
CA ASP A 71 0.56 -4.23 4.59
C ASP A 71 0.32 -3.20 5.70
N THR A 72 0.03 -3.66 6.92
CA THR A 72 -0.17 -2.78 8.08
C THR A 72 1.12 -1.99 8.43
N VAL A 73 2.27 -2.66 8.37
CA VAL A 73 3.57 -2.00 8.62
C VAL A 73 3.92 -1.03 7.51
N VAL A 74 3.71 -1.42 6.25
CA VAL A 74 3.94 -0.57 5.06
C VAL A 74 3.09 0.69 5.16
N ALA A 75 1.78 0.57 5.37
CA ALA A 75 0.88 1.73 5.49
C ALA A 75 1.32 2.70 6.60
N ARG A 76 1.78 2.17 7.75
CA ARG A 76 2.32 3.00 8.84
C ARG A 76 3.61 3.70 8.44
N VAL A 77 4.55 3.00 7.80
CA VAL A 77 5.81 3.57 7.34
C VAL A 77 5.55 4.65 6.29
N GLU A 78 4.64 4.42 5.36
CA GLU A 78 4.24 5.39 4.33
C GLU A 78 3.65 6.65 4.97
N ALA A 79 2.71 6.51 5.91
CA ALA A 79 2.10 7.64 6.61
C ALA A 79 3.14 8.50 7.34
N LEU A 80 4.02 7.87 8.12
CA LEU A 80 5.07 8.59 8.86
C LEU A 80 6.12 9.22 7.92
N SER A 81 6.48 8.51 6.85
CA SER A 81 7.44 9.00 5.86
C SER A 81 6.91 10.22 5.11
N LEU A 82 5.64 10.17 4.70
CA LEU A 82 5.01 11.28 3.98
C LEU A 82 4.90 12.53 4.87
N GLU A 83 4.47 12.38 6.12
CA GLU A 83 4.39 13.49 7.07
C GLU A 83 5.77 14.13 7.31
N ARG A 84 6.81 13.31 7.45
CA ARG A 84 8.18 13.80 7.62
C ARG A 84 8.69 14.52 6.37
N LEU A 85 8.42 13.97 5.19
CA LEU A 85 8.82 14.57 3.92
C LEU A 85 8.17 15.94 3.70
N GLN A 86 6.87 16.08 3.98
CA GLN A 86 6.15 17.34 3.85
C GLN A 86 6.75 18.44 4.73
N ARG A 87 7.11 18.13 5.98
CA ARG A 87 7.79 19.08 6.88
C ARG A 87 9.12 19.56 6.33
N LEU A 88 9.95 18.63 5.82
CA LEU A 88 11.24 18.96 5.22
C LEU A 88 11.10 19.83 3.96
N LEU A 89 10.11 19.55 3.11
CA LEU A 89 9.86 20.35 1.91
C LEU A 89 9.40 21.77 2.24
N LEU A 90 8.55 21.95 3.26
CA LEU A 90 8.13 23.27 3.72
C LEU A 90 9.28 24.09 4.29
N GLU A 91 10.14 23.47 5.10
CA GLU A 91 11.32 24.14 5.65
C GLU A 91 12.31 24.53 4.53
N LYS A 92 12.56 23.63 3.58
CA LYS A 92 13.38 23.90 2.39
C LYS A 92 12.84 25.11 1.62
N GLU A 93 11.53 25.17 1.36
CA GLU A 93 10.95 26.28 0.60
C GLU A 93 11.02 27.60 1.38
N ARG A 94 10.79 27.56 2.69
CA ARG A 94 10.96 28.73 3.56
C ARG A 94 12.39 29.29 3.50
N LEU A 95 13.38 28.41 3.57
CA LEU A 95 14.80 28.81 3.45
C LEU A 95 15.09 29.41 2.07
N ARG A 96 14.61 28.76 1.01
CA ARG A 96 14.76 29.26 -0.38
C ARG A 96 14.18 30.66 -0.54
N LEU A 97 12.96 30.91 -0.07
CA LEU A 97 12.31 32.21 -0.13
C LEU A 97 13.04 33.26 0.72
N CYS A 98 13.53 32.88 1.90
CA CYS A 98 14.31 33.76 2.77
C CYS A 98 15.61 34.22 2.08
N ILE A 99 16.39 33.27 1.53
CA ILE A 99 17.63 33.56 0.80
C ILE A 99 17.35 34.42 -0.42
N ALA A 100 16.34 34.08 -1.22
CA ALA A 100 15.96 34.87 -2.40
C ALA A 100 15.55 36.30 -2.02
N GLY A 101 14.85 36.47 -0.90
CA GLY A 101 14.48 37.77 -0.35
C GLY A 101 15.70 38.58 0.11
N LEU A 102 16.61 37.97 0.87
CA LEU A 102 17.86 38.61 1.31
C LEU A 102 18.70 39.04 0.11
N TYR A 103 18.90 38.14 -0.86
CA TYR A 103 19.66 38.42 -2.07
C TYR A 103 19.10 39.61 -2.86
N ARG A 104 17.76 39.65 -3.07
CA ARG A 104 17.11 40.74 -3.80
C ARG A 104 17.24 42.09 -3.09
N ARG A 105 17.14 42.11 -1.76
CA ARG A 105 17.29 43.33 -0.95
C ARG A 105 18.70 43.89 -1.04
N SER A 106 19.72 43.03 -1.01
CA SER A 106 21.13 43.44 -1.12
C SER A 106 21.56 43.75 -2.56
N ASN A 107 20.80 43.29 -3.57
CA ASN A 107 21.12 43.48 -4.98
C ASN A 107 19.92 44.06 -5.78
N PRO A 108 19.49 45.31 -5.49
CA PRO A 108 18.28 45.90 -6.07
C PRO A 108 18.33 46.22 -7.59
N GLY A 109 19.32 45.72 -8.35
CA GLY A 109 19.55 46.08 -9.76
C GLY A 109 19.61 44.95 -10.79
N GLY A 110 19.45 43.68 -10.39
CA GLY A 110 19.70 42.53 -11.28
C GLY A 110 18.59 42.15 -12.27
N GLY A 111 17.46 42.88 -12.29
CA GLY A 111 16.25 42.41 -12.99
C GLY A 111 15.34 43.50 -13.51
N ARG A 112 15.89 44.50 -14.21
CA ARG A 112 15.22 45.32 -15.26
C ARG A 112 16.17 46.43 -15.75
N ARG A 113 17.20 46.06 -16.51
CA ARG A 113 17.74 46.92 -17.57
C ARG A 113 17.12 46.49 -18.90
N GLY A 114 15.80 46.65 -18.99
CA GLY A 114 15.04 46.52 -20.24
C GLY A 114 14.51 47.91 -20.61
N GLY A 115 15.24 48.57 -21.51
CA GLY A 115 14.96 49.83 -22.20
C GLY A 115 13.79 50.69 -21.74
N ARG A 116 14.11 51.80 -21.06
CA ARG A 116 13.54 53.11 -21.40
C ARG A 116 14.69 54.13 -21.36
N GLY A 117 15.34 54.30 -22.51
CA GLY A 117 16.17 55.47 -22.74
C GLY A 117 15.32 56.74 -22.67
N PRO A 118 15.89 57.90 -22.34
CA PRO A 118 15.14 59.15 -22.32
C PRO A 118 14.68 59.44 -23.74
N ALA A 119 13.37 59.60 -23.94
CA ALA A 119 12.87 60.29 -25.12
C ALA A 119 13.34 61.75 -25.00
N ARG A 120 14.44 62.06 -25.68
CA ARG A 120 14.91 63.41 -25.92
C ARG A 120 14.81 63.67 -27.42
N GLN A 121 14.18 64.80 -27.73
CA GLN A 121 14.09 65.52 -29.02
C GLN A 121 12.94 65.02 -29.94
N LEU A 122 12.07 65.86 -30.49
CA LEU A 122 12.16 67.30 -30.83
C LEU A 122 11.10 68.18 -30.15
#